data_AF-A0A7Z7BFB4-F1
#
_entry.id   AF-A0A7Z7BFB4-F1
#
_cell.length_a   1.000
_cell.length_b   1.000
_cell.length_c   1.000
_cell.angle_alpha   90.00
_cell.angle_beta   90.00
_cell.angle_gamma   90.00
#
_symmetry.space_group_name_H-M   'P 1'
#
loop_
_entity.id
_entity.type
_entity.pdbx_description
1 polymer ?
#
loop_
_entity_poly.entity_id
_entity_poly.type
_entity_poly.pdbx_seq_one_letter_code
_entity_poly.pdbx_strand_id
1 'polypeptide(L)' 'MNEFGITFDALERSFAEDEKNARAIRYQDASGHAWDGRGDLPEWLRRAVASGQNIDFFRCEG' A
#
# COMPACT_ATOMS: atom_id res chain seq x y z
N MET A 1 -12.74 2.08 34.82
CA MET A 1 -13.09 1.46 33.52
C MET A 1 -11.80 1.29 32.78
N ASN A 2 -11.30 0.07 32.81
CA ASN A 2 -10.17 -0.31 31.99
C ASN A 2 -10.55 -0.15 30.50
N GLU A 3 -9.54 -0.33 29.64
CA GLU A 3 -9.66 -1.33 28.57
C GLU A 3 -9.67 -0.90 27.10
N PHE A 4 -9.32 0.33 26.72
CA PHE A 4 -8.86 0.52 25.34
C PHE A 4 -7.61 1.39 25.30
N GLY A 5 -6.43 0.73 25.33
CA GLY A 5 -5.09 1.30 25.16
C GLY A 5 -4.82 1.84 23.75
N ILE A 6 -5.86 2.37 23.11
CA ILE A 6 -5.83 3.11 21.86
C ILE A 6 -6.41 4.47 22.22
N THR A 7 -5.52 5.35 22.67
CA THR A 7 -5.84 6.77 22.85
C THR A 7 -6.40 7.30 21.52
N PHE A 8 -7.37 8.21 21.54
CA PHE A 8 -7.94 8.81 20.32
C PHE A 8 -6.84 9.30 19.36
N ASP A 9 -5.76 9.90 19.90
CA ASP A 9 -4.54 10.27 19.17
C ASP A 9 -3.87 9.10 18.44
N ALA A 10 -3.77 7.91 19.05
CA ALA A 10 -3.20 6.73 18.43
C ALA A 10 -4.07 6.20 17.28
N LEU A 11 -5.39 6.31 17.43
CA LEU A 11 -6.34 5.94 16.38
C LEU A 11 -6.25 6.91 15.19
N GLU A 12 -6.27 8.22 15.46
CA GLU A 12 -6.08 9.27 14.45
C GLU A 12 -4.74 9.12 13.73
N ARG A 13 -3.67 8.81 14.46
CA ARG A 13 -2.34 8.62 13.88
C ARG A 13 -2.30 7.37 12.99
N SER A 14 -2.92 6.26 13.39
CA SER A 14 -3.05 5.08 12.54
C SER A 14 -3.87 5.35 11.29
N PHE A 15 -5.03 6.01 11.38
CA PHE A 15 -5.82 6.36 10.20
C PHE A 15 -5.08 7.32 9.26
N ALA A 16 -4.38 8.33 9.79
CA ALA A 16 -3.59 9.25 8.96
C ALA A 16 -2.39 8.55 8.29
N GLU A 17 -1.77 7.58 8.96
CA GLU A 17 -0.71 6.75 8.40
C GLU A 17 -1.26 5.81 7.32
N ASP A 18 -2.41 5.17 7.58
CA ASP A 18 -3.11 4.27 6.66
C ASP A 18 -3.65 5.03 5.44
N GLU A 19 -4.21 6.24 5.60
CA GLU A 19 -4.65 7.10 4.49
C GLU A 19 -3.47 7.62 3.67
N LYS A 20 -2.34 7.96 4.31
CA LYS A 20 -1.12 8.29 3.58
C LYS A 20 -0.56 7.08 2.84
N ASN A 21 -0.66 5.89 3.42
CA ASN A 21 -0.21 4.65 2.82
C ASN A 21 -1.14 4.22 1.68
N ALA A 22 -2.46 4.31 1.85
CA ALA A 22 -3.50 4.08 0.86
C ALA A 22 -3.45 5.08 -0.29
N ARG A 23 -3.24 6.38 0.00
CA ARG A 23 -2.96 7.40 -1.02
C ARG A 23 -1.57 7.21 -1.67
N ALA A 24 -0.69 6.46 -1.01
CA ALA A 24 0.60 6.05 -1.56
C ALA A 24 0.55 4.70 -2.28
N ILE A 25 -0.52 3.90 -2.18
CA ILE A 25 -0.75 2.70 -3.01
C ILE A 25 -0.79 3.17 -4.46
N ARG A 26 0.40 3.18 -5.05
CA ARG A 26 0.64 3.64 -6.40
C ARG A 26 0.50 2.51 -7.37
N TYR A 27 0.67 1.26 -6.93
CA TYR A 27 0.68 0.09 -7.80
C TYR A 27 -0.21 -1.03 -7.23
N GLN A 28 -1.05 -1.67 -8.04
CA GLN A 28 -1.88 -2.83 -7.75
C GLN A 28 -1.86 -3.82 -8.92
N ASP A 29 -1.72 -5.11 -8.63
CA ASP A 29 -1.79 -6.23 -9.58
C ASP A 29 -3.17 -6.87 -9.64
N ALA A 30 -3.44 -7.58 -10.75
CA ALA A 30 -4.67 -8.31 -11.00
C ALA A 30 -4.95 -9.43 -9.98
N SER A 31 -3.94 -9.90 -9.26
CA SER A 31 -4.10 -10.86 -8.15
C SER A 31 -4.54 -10.18 -6.84
N GLY A 32 -4.71 -8.85 -6.84
CA GLY A 32 -5.09 -8.07 -5.66
C GLY A 32 -3.92 -7.64 -4.78
N HIS A 33 -2.68 -7.83 -5.22
CA HIS A 33 -1.53 -7.30 -4.50
C HIS A 33 -1.34 -5.81 -4.76
N ALA A 34 -1.10 -5.02 -3.72
CA ALA A 34 -0.87 -3.59 -3.82
C ALA A 34 0.52 -3.23 -3.23
N TRP A 35 1.17 -2.23 -3.82
CA TRP A 35 2.46 -1.71 -3.39
C TRP A 35 2.46 -0.18 -3.41
N ASP A 36 2.85 0.38 -2.28
CA ASP A 36 2.89 1.81 -2.01
C ASP A 36 4.21 2.48 -2.44
N GLY A 37 5.12 1.72 -3.06
CA GLY A 37 6.42 2.23 -3.51
C GLY A 37 7.46 2.34 -2.40
N ARG A 38 7.16 1.81 -1.20
CA ARG A 38 8.00 1.93 -0.01
C ARG A 38 8.56 0.55 0.36
N GLY A 39 9.85 0.51 0.66
CA GLY A 39 10.56 -0.74 0.93
C GLY A 39 10.95 -1.53 -0.32
N ASP A 40 11.19 -2.83 -0.15
CA ASP A 40 11.62 -3.73 -1.22
C ASP A 40 10.54 -3.98 -2.27
N LEU A 41 10.96 -4.05 -3.53
CA LEU A 41 10.06 -4.38 -4.64
C LEU A 41 9.48 -5.78 -4.43
N PRO A 42 8.15 -5.92 -4.33
CA PRO A 42 7.54 -7.21 -4.10
C PRO A 42 7.73 -8.13 -5.30
N GLU A 43 7.72 -9.43 -5.05
CA GLU A 43 7.99 -10.44 -6.08
C GLU A 43 7.05 -10.35 -7.28
N TRP A 44 5.78 -10.00 -7.09
CA TRP A 44 4.82 -9.85 -8.18
C TRP A 44 5.20 -8.70 -9.11
N LEU A 45 5.65 -7.56 -8.58
CA LEU A 45 6.06 -6.40 -9.37
C LEU A 45 7.38 -6.69 -10.10
N ARG A 46 8.32 -7.36 -9.40
CA ARG A 46 9.57 -7.83 -10.01
C ARG A 46 9.31 -8.81 -11.15
N ARG A 47 8.39 -9.77 -10.98
CA ARG A 47 8.01 -10.75 -12.01
C ARG A 47 7.27 -10.11 -13.18
N ALA A 48 6.39 -9.14 -12.93
CA ALA A 48 5.69 -8.39 -13.96
C ALA A 48 6.69 -7.60 -14.84
N VAL A 49 7.59 -6.83 -14.22
CA VAL A 49 8.64 -6.10 -14.95
C VAL A 49 9.56 -7.06 -15.71
N ALA A 50 9.97 -8.16 -15.09
CA ALA A 50 10.80 -9.18 -15.74
C ALA A 50 10.08 -9.87 -16.92
N SER A 51 8.75 -9.92 -16.92
CA SER A 51 7.94 -10.46 -18.02
C SER A 51 7.71 -9.43 -19.15
N GLY A 52 8.25 -8.21 -19.02
CA GLY A 52 8.03 -7.13 -19.98
C GLY A 52 6.67 -6.42 -19.80
N GLN A 53 5.95 -6.67 -18.71
CA GLN A 53 4.76 -5.88 -18.39
C GLN A 53 5.15 -4.49 -17.89
N ASN A 54 4.39 -3.49 -18.34
CA ASN A 54 4.61 -2.11 -17.95
C ASN A 54 4.07 -1.87 -16.54
N ILE A 55 4.90 -1.30 -15.66
CA ILE A 55 4.51 -0.96 -14.28
C ILE A 55 3.32 0.02 -14.23
N ASP A 56 3.11 0.76 -15.31
CA ASP A 56 2.01 1.71 -15.45
C ASP A 56 0.63 1.02 -15.49
N PHE A 57 0.56 -0.24 -15.96
CA PHE A 57 -0.67 -1.04 -15.91
C PHE A 57 -1.08 -1.42 -14.49
N PHE A 58 -0.08 -1.47 -13.61
CA PHE A 58 -0.31 -1.66 -12.19
C PHE A 58 -0.62 -0.34 -11.52
N ARG A 59 -0.43 0.83 -12.16
CA ARG A 59 -0.66 2.09 -11.47
C ARG A 59 -2.14 2.21 -11.11
N CYS A 60 -2.43 2.31 -9.83
CA CYS A 60 -3.77 2.66 -9.37
C CYS A 60 -3.89 4.18 -9.55
N GLU A 61 -4.38 4.61 -10.71
CA GLU A 61 -4.75 6.02 -10.93
C GLU A 61 -5.83 6.37 -9.89
N GLY A 62 -5.48 7.26 -8.96
CA GLY A 62 -6.39 7.80 -7.96
C GLY A 62 -7.12 9.04 -8.45
#